data_AF-A0A8T3QVR9-F1
#
_entry.id   AF-A0A8T3QVR9-F1
#
_cell.length_a   1.000
_cell.length_b   1.000
_cell.length_c   1.000
_cell.angle_alpha   90.00
_cell.angle_beta   90.00
_cell.angle_gamma   90.00
#
_symmetry.space_group_name_H-M   'P 1'
#
loop_
_entity.id
_entity.type
_entity.pdbx_description
1 polymer ?
#
loop_
_entity_poly.entity_id
_entity_poly.type
_entity_poly.pdbx_seq_one_letter_code
_entity_poly.pdbx_strand_id
1 'polypeptide(L)'
;SDGIPVRLFGSWTALPAGPATLAAKTGSRILPITIRRMPDDTFRVTWPEPIDVASADPAELQRATQAMADALAETIGTSPEQWYSFKPIWPETVEEAADLERRAVIMQAGAADPGPRV
;
A
#
# COMPACT_ATOMS: atom_id res chain seq x y z
N SER A 1 12.84 0.23 7.61
CA SER A 1 12.20 -0.05 6.31
C SER A 1 11.24 1.10 6.04
N ASP A 2 11.50 1.86 4.98
CA ASP A 2 10.87 3.16 4.63
C ASP A 2 9.48 2.99 4.00
N GLY A 3 8.66 2.14 4.61
CA GLY A 3 7.30 1.87 4.15
C GLY A 3 6.31 2.85 4.76
N ILE A 4 5.35 3.32 3.95
CA ILE A 4 4.21 4.11 4.37
C ILE A 4 3.19 3.19 5.06
N PRO A 5 2.77 3.50 6.29
CA PRO A 5 1.77 2.72 7.00
C PRO A 5 0.40 2.71 6.31
N VAL A 6 -0.17 1.52 6.17
CA VAL A 6 -1.48 1.27 5.56
C VAL A 6 -2.20 0.14 6.29
N ARG A 7 -3.51 0.04 6.10
CA ARG A 7 -4.27 -1.16 6.45
C ARG A 7 -4.39 -2.08 5.25
N LEU A 8 -4.08 -3.36 5.46
CA LEU A 8 -4.30 -4.43 4.49
C LEU A 8 -5.08 -5.55 5.20
N PHE A 9 -6.28 -5.86 4.69
CA PHE A 9 -7.25 -6.75 5.35
C PHE A 9 -7.56 -6.35 6.81
N GLY A 10 -7.68 -5.05 7.07
CA GLY A 10 -8.01 -4.50 8.40
C GLY A 10 -6.83 -4.42 9.38
N SER A 11 -5.72 -5.10 9.09
CA SER A 11 -4.51 -5.10 9.92
C SER A 11 -3.46 -4.11 9.41
N TRP A 12 -2.70 -3.51 10.33
CA TRP A 12 -1.64 -2.56 10.00
C TRP A 12 -0.44 -3.26 9.34
N THR A 13 0.09 -2.67 8.29
CA THR A 13 1.34 -3.04 7.61
C THR A 13 1.98 -1.78 7.02
N ALA A 14 3.08 -1.91 6.29
CA ALA A 14 3.69 -0.83 5.54
C ALA A 14 3.99 -1.24 4.10
N LEU A 15 3.64 -0.39 3.15
CA LEU A 15 3.99 -0.58 1.73
C LEU A 15 5.08 0.41 1.30
N PRO A 16 5.89 0.09 0.29
CA PRO A 16 6.97 0.99 -0.15
C PRO A 16 6.45 2.38 -0.54
N ALA A 17 7.13 3.43 -0.07
CA ALA A 17 6.77 4.83 -0.40
C ALA A 17 7.02 5.21 -1.88
N GLY A 18 7.82 4.41 -2.59
CA GLY A 18 8.32 4.70 -3.92
C GLY A 18 7.26 5.10 -4.94
N PRO A 19 6.19 4.31 -5.16
CA PRO A 19 5.17 4.63 -6.15
C PRO A 19 4.48 5.98 -5.91
N ALA A 20 4.01 6.23 -4.68
CA ALA A 20 3.40 7.50 -4.29
C ALA A 20 4.38 8.68 -4.44
N THR A 21 5.62 8.50 -3.98
CA THR A 21 6.64 9.57 -4.03
C THR A 21 7.05 9.90 -5.47
N LEU A 22 7.20 8.90 -6.34
CA LEU A 22 7.53 9.10 -7.75
C LEU A 22 6.37 9.80 -8.46
N ALA A 23 5.13 9.33 -8.26
CA ALA A 23 3.94 9.94 -8.85
C ALA A 23 3.79 11.42 -8.48
N ALA A 24 3.94 11.76 -7.19
CA ALA A 24 3.91 13.14 -6.71
C ALA A 24 4.98 14.04 -7.37
N LYS A 25 6.19 13.50 -7.58
CA LYS A 25 7.32 14.26 -8.13
C LYS A 25 7.24 14.46 -9.64
N THR A 26 6.68 13.50 -10.36
CA THR A 26 6.66 13.52 -11.84
C THR A 26 5.32 13.98 -12.40
N GLY A 27 4.26 14.03 -11.59
CA GLY A 27 2.90 14.24 -12.05
C GLY A 27 2.29 13.02 -12.74
N SER A 28 2.90 11.83 -12.62
CA SER A 28 2.33 10.59 -13.16
C SER A 28 1.25 10.01 -12.26
N ARG A 29 0.34 9.20 -12.83
CA ARG A 29 -0.66 8.43 -12.08
C ARG A 29 -0.09 7.06 -11.68
N ILE A 30 -0.64 6.44 -10.64
CA ILE A 30 -0.31 5.07 -10.24
C ILE A 30 -1.40 4.14 -10.79
N LEU A 31 -1.02 3.10 -11.51
CA LEU A 31 -1.95 2.08 -11.99
C LEU A 31 -1.69 0.75 -11.25
N PRO A 32 -2.55 0.35 -10.31
CA PRO A 32 -2.48 -0.98 -9.72
C PRO A 32 -2.81 -2.02 -10.80
N ILE A 33 -1.90 -2.96 -11.08
CA ILE A 33 -2.12 -4.01 -12.07
C ILE A 33 -2.10 -5.36 -11.38
N THR A 34 -3.10 -6.15 -11.71
CA THR A 34 -3.28 -7.52 -11.23
C THR A 34 -3.18 -8.48 -12.38
N ILE A 35 -2.44 -9.56 -12.19
CA ILE A 35 -2.29 -10.65 -13.15
C ILE A 35 -2.66 -11.94 -12.43
N ARG A 36 -3.65 -12.65 -12.96
CA ARG A 36 -4.11 -13.93 -12.40
C ARG A 36 -4.06 -15.02 -13.46
N ARG A 37 -3.58 -16.20 -13.08
CA ARG A 37 -3.67 -17.42 -13.88
C ARG A 37 -5.09 -17.97 -13.85
N MET A 38 -5.62 -18.28 -15.03
CA MET A 38 -6.95 -18.87 -15.21
C MET A 38 -6.85 -20.40 -15.31
N PRO A 39 -7.97 -21.14 -15.16
CA PRO A 39 -7.97 -22.61 -15.23
C PRO A 39 -7.53 -23.20 -16.59
N ASP A 40 -7.60 -22.42 -17.66
CA ASP A 40 -7.21 -22.79 -19.03
C ASP A 40 -5.76 -22.39 -19.36
N ASP A 41 -4.94 -22.17 -18.34
CA ASP A 41 -3.53 -21.75 -18.43
C ASP A 41 -3.30 -20.37 -19.08
N THR A 42 -4.35 -19.59 -19.31
CA THR A 42 -4.23 -18.20 -19.73
C THR A 42 -4.03 -17.27 -18.53
N PHE A 43 -3.68 -16.00 -18.79
CA PHE A 43 -3.56 -14.95 -17.77
C PHE A 43 -4.59 -13.86 -18.00
N ARG A 44 -5.30 -13.50 -16.95
CA ARG A 44 -6.19 -12.34 -16.93
C ARG A 44 -5.47 -11.18 -16.27
N VAL A 45 -5.41 -10.05 -16.98
CA VAL A 45 -4.88 -8.78 -16.48
C VAL A 45 -6.06 -7.86 -16.17
N THR A 46 -6.07 -7.28 -14.98
CA THR A 46 -7.10 -6.33 -14.53
C THR A 46 -6.46 -5.17 -13.80
N TRP A 47 -7.06 -3.99 -13.89
CA TRP A 47 -6.65 -2.80 -13.15
C TRP A 47 -7.88 -1.96 -12.81
N PRO A 48 -7.94 -1.34 -11.62
CA PRO A 48 -8.95 -0.35 -11.29
C PRO A 48 -8.62 1.01 -11.95
N GLU A 49 -9.41 2.04 -11.65
CA GLU A 49 -9.09 3.42 -12.04
C GLU A 49 -7.69 3.81 -11.50
N PRO A 50 -6.82 4.45 -12.31
CA PRO A 50 -5.56 4.95 -11.84
C PRO A 50 -5.70 5.90 -10.63
N ILE A 51 -4.78 5.78 -9.69
CA ILE A 51 -4.69 6.63 -8.50
C ILE A 51 -3.92 7.90 -8.86
N ASP A 52 -4.58 9.04 -8.73
CA ASP A 52 -3.95 10.35 -8.85
C ASP A 52 -3.23 10.73 -7.55
N VAL A 53 -2.06 11.38 -7.69
CA VAL A 53 -1.27 11.88 -6.58
C VAL A 53 -1.04 13.37 -6.81
N ALA A 54 -1.79 14.20 -6.08
CA ALA A 54 -1.90 15.63 -6.31
C ALA A 54 -0.67 16.41 -5.83
N SER A 55 0.03 15.90 -4.82
CA SER A 55 1.19 16.55 -4.21
C SER A 55 2.09 15.56 -3.49
N ALA A 56 3.26 16.04 -3.06
CA ALA A 56 4.18 15.30 -2.21
C ALA A 56 3.88 15.48 -0.71
N ASP A 57 2.70 16.00 -0.36
CA ASP A 57 2.33 16.20 1.04
C ASP A 57 2.17 14.86 1.76
N PRO A 58 2.58 14.75 3.04
CA PRO A 58 2.54 13.47 3.75
C PRO A 58 1.16 12.80 3.76
N ALA A 59 0.09 13.58 3.90
CA ALA A 59 -1.28 13.08 3.89
C ALA A 59 -1.66 12.50 2.52
N GLU A 60 -1.20 13.13 1.45
CA GLU A 60 -1.46 12.69 0.08
C GLU A 60 -0.71 11.40 -0.26
N LEU A 61 0.56 11.32 0.14
CA LEU A 61 1.36 10.10 -0.02
C LEU A 61 0.78 8.93 0.78
N GLN A 62 0.26 9.18 1.99
CA GLN A 62 -0.41 8.18 2.80
C GLN A 62 -1.70 7.70 2.12
N ARG A 63 -2.55 8.62 1.66
CA ARG A 63 -3.80 8.32 0.96
C ARG A 63 -3.57 7.48 -0.30
N ALA A 64 -2.62 7.89 -1.15
CA ALA A 64 -2.30 7.18 -2.38
C ALA A 64 -1.79 5.76 -2.10
N THR A 65 -0.95 5.60 -1.09
CA THR A 65 -0.44 4.28 -0.69
C THR A 65 -1.55 3.40 -0.11
N GLN A 66 -2.47 3.97 0.68
CA GLN A 66 -3.65 3.23 1.18
C GLN A 66 -4.53 2.75 0.01
N ALA A 67 -4.79 3.60 -0.98
CA ALA A 67 -5.55 3.20 -2.17
C ALA A 67 -4.89 2.05 -2.94
N MET A 68 -3.54 2.00 -2.98
CA MET A 68 -2.82 0.84 -3.53
C MET A 68 -3.03 -0.42 -2.67
N ALA A 69 -3.03 -0.28 -1.34
CA ALA A 69 -3.28 -1.39 -0.42
C ALA A 69 -4.70 -1.94 -0.57
N ASP A 70 -5.69 -1.07 -0.79
CA ASP A 70 -7.08 -1.44 -1.02
C ASP A 70 -7.24 -2.22 -2.34
N ALA A 71 -6.62 -1.76 -3.43
CA ALA A 71 -6.61 -2.47 -4.71
C ALA A 71 -5.90 -3.84 -4.61
N LEU A 72 -4.83 -3.91 -3.82
CA LEU A 72 -4.13 -5.16 -3.51
C LEU A 72 -5.04 -6.12 -2.71
N ALA A 73 -5.77 -5.62 -1.71
CA ALA A 73 -6.69 -6.41 -0.90
C ALA A 73 -7.82 -7.02 -1.73
N GLU A 74 -8.44 -6.23 -2.61
CA GLU A 74 -9.47 -6.72 -3.54
C GLU A 74 -8.90 -7.85 -4.41
N THR A 75 -7.73 -7.64 -5.00
CA THR A 75 -7.05 -8.62 -5.84
C THR A 75 -6.78 -9.93 -5.09
N ILE A 76 -6.08 -9.85 -3.96
CA ILE A 76 -5.73 -11.02 -3.15
C ILE A 76 -7.01 -11.73 -2.69
N GLY A 77 -8.04 -10.98 -2.29
CA GLY A 77 -9.31 -11.55 -1.84
C GLY A 77 -10.01 -12.39 -2.90
N THR A 78 -9.85 -12.07 -4.19
CA THR A 78 -10.46 -12.86 -5.27
C THR A 78 -9.75 -14.18 -5.54
N SER A 79 -8.45 -14.29 -5.27
CA SER A 79 -7.63 -15.49 -5.57
C SER A 79 -6.41 -15.58 -4.65
N PRO A 80 -6.63 -15.79 -3.34
CA PRO A 80 -5.59 -15.73 -2.33
C PRO A 80 -4.51 -16.79 -2.53
N GLU A 81 -4.83 -17.92 -3.16
CA GLU A 81 -3.89 -19.01 -3.49
C GLU A 81 -2.83 -18.61 -4.51
N GLN A 82 -3.08 -17.54 -5.28
CA GLN A 82 -2.13 -17.00 -6.27
C GLN A 82 -1.32 -15.82 -5.72
N TRP A 83 -1.50 -15.48 -4.44
CA TRP A 83 -0.71 -14.44 -3.81
C TRP A 83 0.61 -15.00 -3.30
N TYR A 84 1.67 -14.80 -4.07
CA TYR A 84 3.02 -15.24 -3.75
C TYR A 84 3.73 -14.29 -2.76
N SER A 85 3.24 -14.25 -1.52
CA SER A 85 3.92 -13.57 -0.42
C SER A 85 4.70 -14.56 0.45
N PHE A 86 6.02 -14.53 0.34
CA PHE A 86 6.92 -15.43 1.08
C PHE A 86 7.59 -14.78 2.29
N LYS A 87 7.36 -13.48 2.50
CA LYS A 87 7.92 -12.73 3.63
C LYS A 87 6.77 -12.27 4.54
N PRO A 88 7.00 -12.17 5.86
CA PRO A 88 6.04 -11.53 6.76
C PRO A 88 5.70 -10.13 6.25
N ILE A 89 4.41 -9.84 6.15
CA ILE A 89 3.89 -8.52 5.73
C ILE A 89 3.34 -7.76 6.93
N TRP A 90 2.69 -8.46 7.85
CA TRP A 90 2.16 -7.85 9.07
C TRP A 90 3.21 -7.84 10.18
N PRO A 91 3.16 -6.86 11.09
CA PRO A 91 3.99 -6.81 12.28
C PRO A 91 3.77 -8.05 13.15
N GLU A 92 4.79 -8.42 13.91
CA GLU A 92 4.73 -9.58 14.82
C GLU A 92 4.16 -9.21 16.18
N THR A 93 4.22 -7.92 16.54
CA THR A 93 3.83 -7.42 17.86
C THR A 93 2.73 -6.35 17.78
N VAL A 94 2.01 -6.17 18.91
CA VAL A 94 1.00 -5.12 19.05
C VAL A 94 1.64 -3.75 19.09
N GLU A 95 2.84 -3.64 19.66
CA GLU A 95 3.63 -2.42 19.73
C GLU A 95 4.03 -1.92 18.35
N GLU A 96 4.48 -2.80 17.46
CA GLU A 96 4.78 -2.47 16.06
C GLU A 96 3.52 -2.04 15.29
N ALA A 97 2.39 -2.72 15.51
CA ALA A 97 1.12 -2.35 14.90
C ALA A 97 0.64 -0.96 15.38
N ALA A 98 0.76 -0.67 16.68
CA ALA A 98 0.44 0.62 17.26
C ALA A 98 1.38 1.73 16.77
N ASP A 99 2.64 1.39 16.49
CA ASP A 99 3.59 2.34 15.92
C ASP A 99 3.25 2.71 14.46
N LEU A 100 2.84 1.72 13.66
CA LEU A 100 2.33 1.95 12.31
C LEU A 100 1.10 2.86 12.32
N GLU A 101 0.16 2.61 13.23
CA GLU A 101 -1.03 3.46 13.42
C GLU A 101 -0.65 4.91 13.77
N ARG A 102 0.25 5.09 14.74
CA ARG A 102 0.76 6.41 15.13
C ARG A 102 1.36 7.14 13.93
N ARG A 103 2.22 6.48 13.17
CA ARG A 103 2.86 7.04 11.97
C ARG A 103 1.82 7.43 10.92
N ALA A 104 0.81 6.58 10.69
CA ALA A 104 -0.30 6.89 9.78
C ALA A 104 -1.06 8.16 10.20
N VAL A 105 -1.41 8.27 11.48
CA VAL A 105 -2.14 9.44 12.03
C VAL A 105 -1.33 10.72 11.85
N ILE A 106 -0.03 10.68 12.09
CA ILE A 106 0.87 11.84 11.91
C ILE A 106 0.93 12.25 10.42
N MET A 107 1.08 11.28 9.52
CA MET A 107 1.07 11.53 8.08
C MET A 107 -0.26 12.12 7.60
N GLN A 108 -1.39 11.59 8.06
CA GLN A 108 -2.73 12.08 7.74
C GLN A 108 -2.97 13.49 8.26
N ALA A 109 -2.34 13.88 9.37
CA ALA A 109 -2.33 15.26 9.87
C ALA A 109 -1.41 16.20 9.06
N GLY A 110 -0.76 15.71 8.00
CA GLY A 110 0.09 16.48 7.10
C GLY A 110 1.55 16.60 7.54
N ALA A 111 1.95 15.92 8.63
CA ALA A 111 3.33 15.91 9.10
C ALA A 111 4.11 14.74 8.48
N ALA A 112 5.42 14.91 8.27
CA ALA A 112 6.27 13.86 7.72
C ALA A 112 6.25 12.61 8.61
N ASP A 113 6.44 11.43 8.00
CA ASP A 113 6.57 10.17 8.74
C ASP A 113 7.75 10.26 9.71
N PRO A 114 7.53 10.14 11.03
CA PRO A 114 8.60 10.22 12.02
C PRO A 114 9.49 8.96 12.04
N GLY A 115 9.14 7.92 11.27
CA GLY A 115 9.82 6.64 11.27
C GLY A 115 9.44 5.77 12.48
N PRO A 116 9.97 4.53 12.52
CA PRO A 116 9.71 3.59 13.60
C PRO A 116 10.30 4.06 14.93
N ARG A 117 9.65 3.72 16.05
CA ARG A 117 10.22 3.89 17.39
C ARG A 117 11.42 2.97 17.57
N VAL A 118 12.48 3.52 18.17
CA VAL A 118 13.70 2.79 18.59
C VAL A 118 13.50 2.20 19.97
#